data_AF-A0A351MSA6-F1
#
_entry.id   AF-A0A351MSA6-F1
#
_cell.length_a   1.000
_cell.length_b   1.000
_cell.length_c   1.000
_cell.angle_alpha   90.00
_cell.angle_beta   90.00
_cell.angle_gamma   90.00
#
_symmetry.space_group_name_H-M   'P 1'
#
loop_
_entity.id
_entity.type
_entity.pdbx_description
1 polymer ?
#
loop_
_entity_poly.entity_id
_entity_poly.type
_entity_poly.pdbx_seq_one_letter_code
_entity_poly.pdbx_strand_id
1 'polypeptide(L)'
;MFKRLFILCLPFLAFAADEPKVPNVHVKFRALAFVAPIPDAAYQTGPKEKDRVPLLITSDFFTLEQDYRGPAEISFIYLNKDGTTKPLANTVLVDGSQVILLFIPDNKGGIRITSLQDSPTLFPWGTLRFINLTGGRAKIRYGENEYPVPINGEKIIRPPSSHKTYANGEILTEREDGYSVGYRIRTFQEDELRA
;
A
#
# COMPACT_ATOMS: atom_id res chain seq x y z
N MET A 1 40.26 25.10 -59.29
CA MET A 1 40.58 24.78 -57.88
C MET A 1 39.35 24.11 -57.26
N PHE A 2 39.23 22.79 -57.37
CA PHE A 2 38.06 22.02 -56.89
C PHE A 2 38.38 21.40 -55.52
N LYS A 3 37.69 21.82 -54.46
CA LYS A 3 37.76 21.19 -53.14
C LYS A 3 36.79 20.00 -53.11
N ARG A 4 37.33 18.78 -52.99
CA ARG A 4 36.55 17.56 -52.69
C ARG A 4 36.31 17.48 -51.18
N LEU A 5 35.06 17.43 -50.77
CA LEU A 5 34.65 17.15 -49.38
C LEU A 5 34.37 15.64 -49.26
N PHE A 6 35.15 14.96 -48.41
CA PHE A 6 34.92 13.56 -48.03
C PHE A 6 34.11 13.56 -46.73
N ILE A 7 32.91 12.98 -46.75
CA ILE A 7 32.11 12.74 -45.54
C ILE A 7 32.33 11.28 -45.14
N LEU A 8 32.95 11.08 -43.99
CA LEU A 8 33.14 9.78 -43.35
C LEU A 8 31.88 9.44 -42.55
N CYS A 9 31.12 8.44 -43.00
CA CYS A 9 29.95 7.94 -42.27
C CYS A 9 30.43 6.90 -41.25
N LEU A 10 30.46 7.28 -39.97
CA LEU A 10 30.70 6.36 -38.86
C LEU A 10 29.40 5.57 -38.59
N PRO A 11 29.43 4.22 -38.52
CA PRO A 11 28.25 3.45 -38.16
C PRO A 11 27.92 3.69 -36.68
N PHE A 12 26.70 4.16 -36.43
CA PHE A 12 26.11 4.17 -35.10
C PHE A 12 25.95 2.71 -34.63
N LEU A 13 26.83 2.26 -33.73
CA LEU A 13 26.60 1.06 -32.95
C LEU A 13 25.44 1.36 -31.98
N ALA A 14 24.24 0.93 -32.34
CA ALA A 14 23.12 0.88 -31.42
C ALA A 14 23.44 -0.21 -30.37
N PHE A 15 23.91 0.22 -29.20
CA PHE A 15 23.87 -0.64 -28.01
C PHE A 15 22.39 -0.86 -27.69
N ALA A 16 21.90 -2.07 -27.93
CA ALA A 16 20.67 -2.54 -27.31
C ALA A 16 20.92 -2.52 -25.79
N ALA A 17 20.36 -1.54 -25.10
CA ALA A 17 20.32 -1.55 -23.65
C ALA A 17 19.53 -2.80 -23.24
N ASP A 18 20.19 -3.70 -22.51
CA ASP A 18 19.54 -4.86 -21.90
C ASP A 18 18.41 -4.30 -21.02
N GLU A 19 17.15 -4.58 -21.37
CA GLU A 19 16.01 -4.05 -20.62
C GLU A 19 16.17 -4.49 -19.16
N PRO A 20 16.08 -3.57 -18.19
CA PRO A 20 16.30 -3.92 -16.79
C PRO A 20 15.29 -4.99 -16.40
N LYS A 21 15.80 -6.20 -16.13
CA LYS A 21 14.99 -7.36 -15.75
C LYS A 21 14.26 -7.03 -14.46
N VAL A 22 12.94 -6.85 -14.53
CA VAL A 22 12.10 -6.59 -13.36
C VAL A 22 12.30 -7.75 -12.38
N PRO A 23 12.69 -7.50 -11.12
CA PRO A 23 12.96 -8.57 -10.17
C PRO A 23 11.67 -9.34 -9.90
N ASN A 24 11.75 -10.67 -9.90
CA ASN A 24 10.65 -11.50 -9.45
C ASN A 24 10.70 -11.65 -7.93
N VAL A 25 9.54 -11.73 -7.31
CA VAL A 25 9.36 -11.85 -5.85
C VAL A 25 8.39 -12.97 -5.53
N HIS A 26 8.52 -13.52 -4.32
CA HIS A 26 7.56 -14.42 -3.69
C HIS A 26 6.95 -13.72 -2.47
N VAL A 27 5.64 -13.47 -2.51
CA VAL A 27 4.93 -12.66 -1.52
C VAL A 27 3.64 -13.35 -1.14
N LYS A 28 3.29 -13.30 0.15
CA LYS A 28 1.94 -13.63 0.61
C LYS A 28 1.15 -12.36 0.80
N PHE A 29 -0.05 -12.28 0.24
CA PHE A 29 -0.88 -11.11 0.48
C PHE A 29 -2.36 -11.42 0.70
N ARG A 30 -3.01 -10.53 1.44
CA ARG A 30 -4.47 -10.41 1.51
C ARG A 30 -4.85 -9.01 1.05
N ALA A 31 -6.06 -8.83 0.51
CA ALA A 31 -6.54 -7.53 0.07
C ALA A 31 -7.84 -7.14 0.76
N LEU A 32 -8.09 -5.84 0.87
CA LEU A 32 -9.35 -5.25 1.35
C LEU A 32 -9.59 -3.93 0.62
N ALA A 33 -10.82 -3.72 0.14
CA ALA A 33 -11.26 -2.44 -0.41
C ALA A 33 -11.87 -1.57 0.68
N PHE A 34 -11.49 -0.29 0.73
CA PHE A 34 -11.88 0.57 1.84
C PHE A 34 -13.30 1.13 1.73
N VAL A 35 -13.84 1.25 0.51
CA VAL A 35 -15.13 1.94 0.27
C VAL A 35 -16.18 1.02 -0.32
N ALA A 36 -15.86 0.30 -1.39
CA ALA A 36 -16.80 -0.58 -2.07
C ALA A 36 -16.08 -1.83 -2.60
N PRO A 37 -16.76 -2.97 -2.69
CA PRO A 37 -16.18 -4.19 -3.25
C PRO A 37 -15.80 -3.98 -4.72
N ILE A 38 -14.75 -4.66 -5.16
CA ILE A 38 -14.21 -4.66 -6.52
C ILE A 38 -14.36 -6.10 -7.06
N PRO A 39 -15.54 -6.47 -7.59
CA PRO A 39 -15.86 -7.86 -7.93
C PRO A 39 -15.08 -8.39 -9.13
N ASP A 40 -14.79 -7.51 -10.08
CA ASP A 40 -14.12 -7.85 -11.33
C ASP A 40 -12.61 -7.59 -11.26
N ALA A 41 -12.02 -7.53 -10.05
CA ALA A 41 -10.58 -7.35 -9.91
C ALA A 41 -9.81 -8.62 -10.28
N ALA A 42 -8.60 -8.42 -10.79
CA ALA A 42 -7.60 -9.45 -11.00
C ALA A 42 -6.21 -8.85 -10.84
N TYR A 43 -5.20 -9.69 -10.61
CA TYR A 43 -3.79 -9.29 -10.68
C TYR A 43 -3.04 -10.03 -11.78
N GLN A 44 -1.97 -9.43 -12.28
CA GLN A 44 -1.15 -9.98 -13.36
C GLN A 44 0.17 -10.51 -12.80
N THR A 45 0.52 -11.75 -13.14
CA THR A 45 1.85 -12.35 -12.87
C THR A 45 2.76 -12.30 -14.09
N GLY A 46 2.24 -11.86 -15.24
CA GLY A 46 2.93 -11.79 -16.52
C GLY A 46 2.10 -11.08 -17.59
N PRO A 47 2.63 -10.93 -18.82
CA PRO A 47 1.99 -10.16 -19.87
C PRO A 47 0.84 -10.90 -20.57
N LYS A 48 0.70 -12.22 -20.39
CA LYS A 48 -0.28 -13.02 -21.13
C LYS A 48 -1.60 -13.09 -20.36
N GLU A 49 -2.69 -13.32 -21.09
CA GLU A 49 -4.03 -13.47 -20.49
C GLU A 49 -4.10 -14.59 -19.45
N LYS A 50 -3.43 -15.72 -19.70
CA LYS A 50 -3.32 -16.84 -18.76
C LYS A 50 -2.59 -16.48 -17.45
N ASP A 51 -1.87 -15.36 -17.43
CA ASP A 51 -1.11 -14.88 -16.27
C ASP A 51 -1.98 -13.92 -15.41
N ARG A 52 -3.27 -13.78 -15.74
CA ARG A 52 -4.25 -13.00 -14.97
C ARG A 52 -4.91 -13.91 -13.94
N VAL A 53 -4.91 -13.50 -12.69
CA VAL A 53 -5.54 -14.24 -11.59
C VAL A 53 -6.73 -13.42 -11.07
N PRO A 54 -7.99 -13.87 -11.29
CA PRO A 54 -9.16 -13.24 -10.74
C PRO A 54 -9.11 -13.18 -9.21
N LEU A 55 -9.51 -12.05 -8.66
CA LEU A 55 -9.50 -11.80 -7.23
C LEU A 55 -10.70 -10.91 -6.87
N LEU A 56 -11.70 -11.48 -6.20
CA LEU A 56 -12.76 -10.70 -5.58
C LEU A 56 -12.19 -9.94 -4.38
N ILE A 57 -12.08 -8.61 -4.48
CA ILE A 57 -11.66 -7.76 -3.35
C ILE A 57 -12.92 -7.19 -2.70
N THR A 58 -13.22 -7.61 -1.47
CA THR A 58 -14.42 -7.14 -0.76
C THR A 58 -14.10 -5.96 0.15
N SER A 59 -15.13 -5.35 0.75
CA SER A 59 -14.98 -4.20 1.66
C SER A 59 -15.31 -4.50 3.12
N ASP A 60 -15.64 -5.75 3.42
CA ASP A 60 -16.14 -6.23 4.71
C ASP A 60 -15.24 -7.31 5.33
N PHE A 61 -14.43 -8.01 4.52
CA PHE A 61 -13.46 -8.98 4.99
C PHE A 61 -12.22 -9.03 4.08
N PHE A 62 -11.13 -9.57 4.60
CA PHE A 62 -9.94 -9.79 3.79
C PHE A 62 -10.18 -10.90 2.76
N THR A 63 -9.59 -10.77 1.58
CA THR A 63 -9.49 -11.89 0.65
C THR A 63 -8.83 -13.09 1.31
N LEU A 64 -9.00 -14.27 0.72
CA LEU A 64 -8.12 -15.39 1.00
C LEU A 64 -6.66 -14.97 0.76
N GLU A 65 -5.74 -15.55 1.53
CA GLU A 65 -4.31 -15.36 1.32
C GLU A 65 -3.92 -15.85 -0.08
N GLN A 66 -3.25 -14.98 -0.82
CA GLN A 66 -2.70 -15.26 -2.14
C GLN A 66 -1.20 -15.56 -2.00
N ASP A 67 -0.73 -16.63 -2.64
CA ASP A 67 0.69 -16.94 -2.82
C ASP A 67 1.14 -16.39 -4.19
N TYR A 68 1.71 -15.19 -4.17
CA TYR A 68 2.11 -14.47 -5.38
C TYR A 68 3.55 -14.76 -5.77
N ARG A 69 3.75 -15.12 -7.04
CA ARG A 69 5.06 -15.29 -7.66
C ARG A 69 5.07 -14.57 -9.00
N GLY A 70 5.84 -13.50 -9.10
CA GLY A 70 5.86 -12.67 -10.31
C GLY A 70 6.69 -11.41 -10.12
N PRO A 71 6.57 -10.43 -11.03
CA PRO A 71 7.28 -9.15 -10.93
C PRO A 71 7.06 -8.44 -9.59
N ALA A 72 8.08 -7.75 -9.08
CA ALA A 72 7.98 -6.95 -7.86
C ALA A 72 6.91 -5.87 -7.96
N GLU A 73 6.78 -5.23 -9.12
CA GLU A 73 5.66 -4.35 -9.42
C GLU A 73 4.45 -5.17 -9.84
N ILE A 74 3.55 -5.43 -8.90
CA ILE A 74 2.29 -6.13 -9.17
C ILE A 74 1.29 -5.13 -9.77
N SER A 75 0.64 -5.55 -10.85
CA SER A 75 -0.43 -4.79 -11.50
C SER A 75 -1.77 -5.44 -11.22
N PHE A 76 -2.70 -4.64 -10.70
CA PHE A 76 -4.10 -4.99 -10.58
C PHE A 76 -4.89 -4.37 -11.74
N ILE A 77 -5.90 -5.09 -12.19
CA ILE A 77 -6.74 -4.75 -13.33
C ILE A 77 -8.20 -5.07 -13.01
N TYR A 78 -9.11 -4.37 -13.69
CA TYR A 78 -10.46 -4.85 -13.91
C TYR A 78 -10.44 -5.86 -15.07
N LEU A 79 -11.10 -6.99 -14.90
CA LEU A 79 -11.33 -8.02 -15.90
C LEU A 79 -12.79 -7.98 -16.34
N ASN A 80 -13.05 -7.41 -17.51
CA ASN A 80 -14.40 -7.33 -18.04
C ASN A 80 -14.87 -8.71 -18.54
N LYS A 81 -16.19 -8.89 -18.64
CA LYS A 81 -16.80 -10.15 -19.12
C LYS A 81 -16.43 -10.51 -20.56
N ASP A 82 -16.01 -9.54 -21.36
CA ASP A 82 -15.55 -9.72 -22.74
C ASP A 82 -14.04 -10.06 -22.85
N GLY A 83 -13.35 -10.23 -21.72
CA GLY A 83 -11.91 -10.53 -21.65
C GLY A 83 -11.01 -9.29 -21.75
N THR A 84 -11.60 -8.11 -21.96
CA THR A 84 -10.84 -6.85 -21.98
C THR A 84 -10.42 -6.45 -20.57
N THR A 85 -9.34 -5.68 -20.46
CA THR A 85 -8.80 -5.25 -19.18
C THR A 85 -8.69 -3.74 -19.08
N LYS A 86 -8.89 -3.23 -17.87
CA LYS A 86 -8.64 -1.82 -17.53
C LYS A 86 -7.71 -1.76 -16.33
N PRO A 87 -6.69 -0.88 -16.31
CA PRO A 87 -5.84 -0.70 -15.13
C PRO A 87 -6.67 -0.34 -13.89
N LEU A 88 -6.36 -0.99 -12.76
CA LEU A 88 -6.98 -0.71 -11.46
C LEU A 88 -6.00 0.09 -10.58
N ALA A 89 -4.86 -0.51 -10.27
CA ALA A 89 -3.81 0.07 -9.46
C ALA A 89 -2.53 -0.79 -9.57
N ASN A 90 -1.39 -0.24 -9.20
CA ASN A 90 -0.14 -1.00 -9.06
C ASN A 90 0.49 -0.72 -7.68
N THR A 91 1.38 -1.63 -7.26
CA THR A 91 2.24 -1.40 -6.11
C THR A 91 3.51 -2.21 -6.25
N VAL A 92 4.57 -1.79 -5.56
CA VAL A 92 5.79 -2.59 -5.44
C VAL A 92 5.69 -3.47 -4.21
N LEU A 93 6.00 -4.75 -4.38
CA LEU A 93 6.08 -5.75 -3.33
C LEU A 93 7.55 -6.05 -3.01
N VAL A 94 7.81 -6.42 -1.76
CA VAL A 94 9.14 -6.78 -1.27
C VAL A 94 9.23 -8.30 -1.17
N ASP A 95 10.30 -8.89 -1.69
CA ASP A 95 10.50 -10.34 -1.66
C ASP A 95 10.44 -10.92 -0.24
N GLY A 96 9.79 -12.08 -0.09
CA GLY A 96 9.59 -12.77 1.18
C GLY A 96 8.64 -12.10 2.15
N SER A 97 7.95 -11.01 1.75
CA SER A 97 7.03 -10.30 2.63
C SER A 97 5.66 -10.98 2.74
N GLN A 98 5.01 -10.75 3.88
CA GLN A 98 3.59 -11.01 4.08
C GLN A 98 2.91 -9.66 4.32
N VAL A 99 1.91 -9.33 3.51
CA VAL A 99 1.30 -7.99 3.50
C VAL A 99 -0.23 -8.01 3.39
N ILE A 100 -0.87 -6.98 3.93
CA ILE A 100 -2.25 -6.61 3.64
C ILE A 100 -2.22 -5.43 2.66
N LEU A 101 -2.90 -5.57 1.53
CA LEU A 101 -3.05 -4.54 0.52
C LEU A 101 -4.40 -3.84 0.69
N LEU A 102 -4.37 -2.57 1.07
CA LEU A 102 -5.57 -1.74 1.18
C LEU A 102 -5.83 -0.96 -0.10
N PHE A 103 -6.94 -1.23 -0.76
CA PHE A 103 -7.41 -0.55 -1.96
C PHE A 103 -8.26 0.64 -1.57
N ILE A 104 -7.74 1.84 -1.78
CA ILE A 104 -8.33 3.07 -1.26
C ILE A 104 -8.57 4.02 -2.42
N PRO A 105 -9.79 4.56 -2.58
CA PRO A 105 -10.05 5.58 -3.60
C PRO A 105 -9.11 6.76 -3.44
N ASP A 106 -8.59 7.24 -4.55
CA ASP A 106 -7.83 8.48 -4.59
C ASP A 106 -8.75 9.68 -4.89
N ASN A 107 -8.24 10.89 -4.67
CA ASN A 107 -9.00 12.13 -4.88
C ASN A 107 -9.25 12.45 -6.38
N LYS A 108 -8.67 11.68 -7.31
CA LYS A 108 -8.78 11.83 -8.76
C LYS A 108 -9.69 10.77 -9.39
N GLY A 109 -10.37 9.96 -8.59
CA GLY A 109 -11.27 8.90 -9.04
C GLY A 109 -10.59 7.58 -9.41
N GLY A 110 -9.28 7.46 -9.15
CA GLY A 110 -8.54 6.21 -9.24
C GLY A 110 -8.52 5.44 -7.91
N ILE A 111 -7.73 4.37 -7.86
CA ILE A 111 -7.47 3.61 -6.63
C ILE A 111 -5.97 3.60 -6.37
N ARG A 112 -5.59 3.91 -5.13
CA ARG A 112 -4.24 3.72 -4.61
C ARG A 112 -4.18 2.50 -3.71
N ILE A 113 -3.02 1.84 -3.67
CA ILE A 113 -2.76 0.73 -2.76
C ILE A 113 -1.86 1.21 -1.62
N THR A 114 -2.26 0.95 -0.39
CA THR A 114 -1.37 1.01 0.79
C THR A 114 -1.01 -0.42 1.20
N SER A 115 0.28 -0.75 1.19
CA SER A 115 0.79 -2.03 1.68
C SER A 115 1.09 -1.93 3.16
N LEU A 116 0.53 -2.85 3.94
CA LEU A 116 0.73 -2.97 5.37
C LEU A 116 1.44 -4.28 5.65
N GLN A 117 2.55 -4.26 6.37
CA GLN A 117 3.20 -5.51 6.75
C GLN A 117 2.30 -6.29 7.72
N ASP A 118 2.12 -7.58 7.44
CA ASP A 118 1.22 -8.50 8.13
C ASP A 118 2.06 -9.60 8.80
N SER A 119 2.77 -9.20 9.87
CA SER A 119 3.56 -10.10 10.69
C SER A 119 3.11 -10.03 12.15
N PRO A 120 2.98 -11.16 12.84
CA PRO A 120 2.65 -11.18 14.27
C PRO A 120 3.69 -10.47 15.14
N THR A 121 4.94 -10.34 14.67
CA THR A 121 6.00 -9.63 15.41
C THR A 121 5.87 -8.11 15.37
N LEU A 122 5.08 -7.56 14.43
CA LEU A 122 4.99 -6.12 14.20
C LEU A 122 3.89 -5.46 15.00
N PHE A 123 2.97 -6.23 15.60
CA PHE A 123 1.87 -5.68 16.38
C PHE A 123 1.94 -6.17 17.82
N PRO A 124 2.82 -5.57 18.66
CA PRO A 124 2.95 -5.96 20.05
C PRO A 124 1.63 -5.81 20.80
N TRP A 125 1.43 -6.68 21.77
CA TRP A 125 0.23 -6.65 22.60
C TRP A 125 0.08 -5.32 23.35
N GLY A 126 -1.16 -4.80 23.42
CA GLY A 126 -1.48 -3.51 24.04
C GLY A 126 -1.03 -2.31 23.22
N THR A 127 -0.77 -2.47 21.92
CA THR A 127 -0.51 -1.37 20.99
C THR A 127 -1.69 -1.13 20.05
N LEU A 128 -1.73 0.05 19.47
CA LEU A 128 -2.69 0.45 18.44
C LEU A 128 -1.92 0.79 17.16
N ARG A 129 -2.43 0.33 16.01
CA ARG A 129 -1.86 0.61 14.68
C ARG A 129 -2.72 1.68 14.02
N PHE A 130 -2.14 2.84 13.82
CA PHE A 130 -2.76 3.97 13.13
C PHE A 130 -2.27 3.98 11.69
N ILE A 131 -3.19 4.03 10.74
CA ILE A 131 -2.90 4.04 9.31
C ILE A 131 -3.43 5.36 8.75
N ASN A 132 -2.54 6.20 8.21
CA ASN A 132 -2.93 7.51 7.70
C ASN A 132 -3.35 7.40 6.23
N LEU A 133 -4.66 7.38 6.00
CA LEU A 133 -5.23 7.27 4.65
C LEU A 133 -5.68 8.62 4.06
N THR A 134 -5.43 9.73 4.75
CA THR A 134 -5.99 11.06 4.42
C THR A 134 -5.34 11.73 3.21
N GLY A 135 -4.16 11.27 2.79
CA GLY A 135 -3.33 11.96 1.80
C GLY A 135 -2.60 13.20 2.33
N GLY A 136 -2.90 13.67 3.54
CA GLY A 136 -2.21 14.76 4.25
C GLY A 136 -1.44 14.26 5.47
N ARG A 137 -0.70 15.15 6.15
CA ARG A 137 0.00 14.77 7.38
C ARG A 137 -0.99 14.54 8.51
N ALA A 138 -0.73 13.51 9.32
CA ALA A 138 -1.51 13.23 10.51
C ALA A 138 -0.57 13.02 11.70
N LYS A 139 -1.09 13.24 12.91
CA LYS A 139 -0.39 12.88 14.15
C LYS A 139 -1.37 12.41 15.21
N ILE A 140 -0.89 11.54 16.09
CA ILE A 140 -1.62 11.10 17.27
C ILE A 140 -1.03 11.83 18.47
N ARG A 141 -1.86 12.40 19.32
CA ARG A 141 -1.44 13.09 20.53
C ARG A 141 -1.99 12.38 21.76
N TYR A 142 -1.13 12.10 22.75
CA TYR A 142 -1.51 11.64 24.08
C TYR A 142 -0.86 12.55 25.11
N GLY A 143 -1.63 13.48 25.70
CA GLY A 143 -1.09 14.53 26.55
C GLY A 143 -0.08 15.40 25.79
N GLU A 144 1.15 15.49 26.30
CA GLU A 144 2.25 16.23 25.66
C GLU A 144 2.99 15.42 24.57
N ASN A 145 2.75 14.11 24.49
CA ASN A 145 3.42 13.26 23.50
C ASN A 145 2.71 13.36 22.15
N GLU A 146 3.47 13.69 21.10
CA GLU A 146 3.01 13.70 19.72
C GLU A 146 3.73 12.63 18.88
N TYR A 147 2.94 11.88 18.13
CA TYR A 147 3.41 10.80 17.28
C TYR A 147 3.00 11.09 15.83
N PRO A 148 3.92 11.58 14.97
CA PRO A 148 3.61 11.79 13.56
C PRO A 148 3.31 10.45 12.88
N VAL A 149 2.29 10.46 12.02
CA VAL A 149 1.91 9.36 11.15
C VAL A 149 2.17 9.79 9.70
N PRO A 150 3.16 9.21 9.01
CA PRO A 150 3.52 9.60 7.65
C PRO A 150 2.32 9.58 6.70
N ILE A 151 2.34 10.43 5.67
CA ILE A 151 1.33 10.43 4.61
C ILE A 151 1.30 9.04 3.97
N ASN A 152 0.11 8.42 3.89
CA ASN A 152 -0.07 7.05 3.36
C ASN A 152 0.75 5.98 4.09
N GLY A 153 1.24 6.29 5.28
CA GLY A 153 2.01 5.39 6.12
C GLY A 153 1.27 5.02 7.39
N GLU A 154 2.01 4.48 8.35
CA GLU A 154 1.46 3.97 9.59
C GLU A 154 2.32 4.29 10.79
N LYS A 155 1.73 4.14 11.97
CA LYS A 155 2.40 4.24 13.25
C LYS A 155 1.80 3.28 14.25
N ILE A 156 2.66 2.57 14.96
CA ILE A 156 2.26 1.68 16.06
C ILE A 156 2.62 2.38 17.36
N ILE A 157 1.62 2.52 18.24
CA ILE A 157 1.72 3.30 19.47
C ILE A 157 1.19 2.45 20.62
N ARG A 158 1.97 2.33 21.69
CA ARG A 158 1.45 1.91 22.99
C ARG A 158 0.86 3.15 23.67
N PRO A 159 -0.45 3.18 23.96
CA PRO A 159 -1.04 4.30 24.71
C PRO A 159 -0.33 4.46 26.06
N PRO A 160 -0.04 5.68 26.51
CA PRO A 160 0.66 5.93 27.77
C PRO A 160 -0.31 5.83 28.96
N SER A 161 -0.81 4.63 29.23
CA SER A 161 -1.64 4.30 30.38
C SER A 161 -0.92 3.32 31.31
N SER A 162 -1.18 3.42 32.61
CA SER A 162 -0.83 2.38 33.57
C SER A 162 -1.96 1.34 33.67
N HIS A 163 -1.68 0.20 34.31
CA HIS A 163 -2.65 -0.86 34.55
C HIS A 163 -3.96 -0.33 35.18
N LYS A 164 -5.11 -0.72 34.60
CA LYS A 164 -6.47 -0.32 35.01
C LYS A 164 -6.71 1.20 34.98
N THR A 165 -6.08 1.89 34.03
CA THR A 165 -6.32 3.32 33.79
C THR A 165 -6.66 3.63 32.33
N TYR A 166 -7.08 4.87 32.08
CA TYR A 166 -7.40 5.36 30.75
C TYR A 166 -6.29 6.26 30.20
N ALA A 167 -5.95 6.04 28.93
CA ALA A 167 -5.24 7.01 28.10
C ALA A 167 -6.24 7.73 27.20
N ASN A 168 -6.23 9.06 27.22
CA ASN A 168 -7.00 9.88 26.29
C ASN A 168 -6.08 10.37 25.18
N GLY A 169 -6.43 10.05 23.94
CA GLY A 169 -5.69 10.45 22.75
C GLY A 169 -6.54 11.27 21.79
N GLU A 170 -5.86 12.00 20.94
CA GLU A 170 -6.46 12.79 19.87
C GLU A 170 -5.80 12.43 18.54
N ILE A 171 -6.61 12.33 17.50
CA ILE A 171 -6.16 12.11 16.13
C ILE A 171 -6.27 13.44 15.42
N LEU A 172 -5.11 14.01 15.05
CA LEU A 172 -5.01 15.30 14.39
C LEU A 172 -4.66 15.12 12.92
N THR A 173 -5.33 15.91 12.09
CA THR A 173 -5.09 15.97 10.64
C THR A 173 -4.73 17.39 10.26
N GLU A 174 -3.74 17.54 9.39
CA GLU A 174 -3.33 18.83 8.84
C GLU A 174 -4.43 19.39 7.92
N ARG A 175 -4.77 20.66 8.10
CA ARG A 175 -5.66 21.49 7.28
C ARG A 175 -4.93 22.79 6.92
N GLU A 176 -5.58 23.67 6.16
CA GLU A 176 -5.01 24.95 5.72
C GLU A 176 -4.47 25.80 6.88
N ASP A 177 -5.20 25.85 8.00
CA ASP A 177 -4.83 26.61 9.20
C ASP A 177 -3.98 25.82 10.22
N GLY A 178 -3.43 24.67 9.81
CA GLY A 178 -2.64 23.78 10.66
C GLY A 178 -3.41 22.55 11.13
N TYR A 179 -2.99 21.96 12.26
CA TYR A 179 -3.58 20.71 12.76
C TYR A 179 -4.90 20.94 13.46
N SER A 180 -5.91 20.16 13.08
CA SER A 180 -7.22 20.11 13.74
C SER A 180 -7.49 18.72 14.30
N VAL A 181 -8.19 18.65 15.44
CA VAL A 181 -8.64 17.39 16.02
C VAL A 181 -9.78 16.86 15.17
N GLY A 182 -9.56 15.72 14.51
CA GLY A 182 -10.60 15.01 13.76
C GLY A 182 -11.38 14.04 14.65
N TYR A 183 -10.66 13.31 15.51
CA TYR A 183 -11.23 12.29 16.39
C TYR A 183 -10.56 12.29 17.76
N ARG A 184 -11.30 11.81 18.76
CA ARG A 184 -10.76 11.51 20.08
C ARG A 184 -10.84 10.00 20.31
N ILE A 185 -9.81 9.43 20.89
CA ILE A 185 -9.73 8.02 21.27
C ILE A 185 -9.53 7.92 22.77
N ARG A 186 -10.20 6.96 23.40
CA ARG A 186 -10.01 6.64 24.81
C ARG A 186 -9.71 5.16 24.91
N THR A 187 -8.54 4.84 25.44
CA THR A 187 -8.07 3.46 25.58
C THR A 187 -8.00 3.11 27.05
N PHE A 188 -8.61 2.00 27.44
CA PHE A 188 -8.46 1.40 28.77
C PHE A 188 -7.45 0.27 28.68
N GLN A 189 -6.49 0.22 29.59
CA GLN A 189 -5.48 -0.82 29.60
C GLN A 189 -5.68 -1.76 30.80
N GLU A 190 -5.84 -3.05 30.51
CA GLU A 190 -5.96 -4.10 31.53
C GLU A 190 -5.05 -5.28 31.17
N ASP A 191 -3.88 -5.31 31.79
CA ASP A 191 -2.82 -6.28 31.48
C ASP A 191 -3.15 -7.73 31.90
N GLU A 192 -4.17 -7.90 32.75
CA GLU A 192 -4.58 -9.19 33.33
C GLU A 192 -5.65 -9.92 32.51
N LEU A 193 -6.38 -9.24 31.62
CA LEU A 193 -7.46 -9.83 30.80
C LEU A 193 -6.94 -10.56 29.56
N ARG A 194 -5.89 -11.36 29.72
CA ARG A 194 -5.45 -12.28 28.68
C ARG A 194 -6.24 -13.59 28.82
N ALA A 195 -7.15 -13.85 27.89
CA ALA A 195 -7.65 -15.20 27.63
C ALA A 195 -6.67 -15.96 26.73
#